data_AF-A0A1G0JK67-F1
#
_entry.id   AF-A0A1G0JK67-F1
#
_cell.length_a   1.000
_cell.length_b   1.000
_cell.length_c   1.000
_cell.angle_alpha   90.00
_cell.angle_beta   90.00
_cell.angle_gamma   90.00
#
_symmetry.space_group_name_H-M   'P 1'
#
loop_
_entity.id
_entity.type
_entity.pdbx_description
1 polymer ?
#
loop_
_entity_poly.entity_id
_entity_poly.type
_entity_poly.pdbx_seq_one_letter_code
_entity_poly.pdbx_strand_id
1 'polypeptide(L)'
;MDLLFMVKDISGILAFAFIGLTAGLTNWSGLFFLPDIPVIQQYYPAVVLGIYLYIAGRYVAHLKAINHFLSLIILIVASSIGWRTSIEIGHAMGGPVPFVNAGAMGALAVALGWVIAWKIRSGILKLVVIVTLAGALGGGIFELVDTVFDDSEDIWVLILFCEWQTILFAGIAFAHQRKQNKT
;
A
#
# COMPACT_ATOMS: atom_id res chain seq x y z
N MET A 1 12.04 -19.87 -20.91
CA MET A 1 11.80 -19.12 -19.66
C MET A 1 11.88 -20.14 -18.55
N ASP A 2 12.86 -20.05 -17.66
CA ASP A 2 13.09 -21.12 -16.68
C ASP A 2 11.97 -21.13 -15.65
N LEU A 3 11.27 -22.26 -15.54
CA LEU A 3 10.12 -22.47 -14.64
C LEU A 3 10.44 -22.02 -13.19
N LEU A 4 11.68 -22.27 -12.76
CA LEU A 4 12.19 -21.90 -11.44
C LEU A 4 12.16 -20.38 -11.18
N PHE A 5 12.44 -19.56 -12.20
CA PHE A 5 12.42 -18.10 -12.07
C PHE A 5 10.99 -17.57 -12.03
N MET A 6 10.11 -18.10 -12.86
CA MET A 6 8.69 -17.73 -12.85
C MET A 6 8.04 -18.04 -11.50
N VAL A 7 8.37 -19.21 -10.92
CA VAL A 7 7.90 -19.59 -9.58
C VAL A 7 8.43 -18.64 -8.51
N LYS A 8 9.69 -18.21 -8.59
CA LYS A 8 10.27 -17.26 -7.64
C LYS A 8 9.60 -15.88 -7.72
N ASP A 9 9.35 -15.39 -8.93
CA ASP A 9 8.71 -14.09 -9.15
C ASP A 9 7.25 -14.07 -8.66
N ILE A 10 6.50 -15.16 -8.88
CA ILE A 10 5.14 -15.32 -8.36
C ILE A 10 5.15 -15.44 -6.83
N SER A 11 6.08 -16.22 -6.26
CA SER A 11 6.18 -16.38 -4.80
C SER A 11 6.44 -15.05 -4.07
N GLY A 12 7.24 -14.16 -4.67
CA GLY A 12 7.48 -12.83 -4.14
C GLY A 12 6.25 -11.93 -4.13
N ILE A 13 5.47 -11.94 -5.23
CA ILE A 13 4.19 -11.21 -5.28
C ILE A 13 3.22 -11.75 -4.23
N LEU A 14 3.07 -13.07 -4.13
CA LEU A 14 2.16 -13.69 -3.16
C LEU A 14 2.56 -13.37 -1.72
N ALA A 15 3.86 -13.37 -1.40
CA ALA A 15 4.34 -12.99 -0.08
C ALA A 15 4.00 -11.54 0.26
N PHE A 16 4.19 -10.62 -0.68
CA PHE A 16 3.81 -9.22 -0.50
C PHE A 16 2.30 -9.05 -0.38
N ALA A 17 1.52 -9.70 -1.24
CA ALA A 17 0.06 -9.68 -1.17
C ALA A 17 -0.45 -10.19 0.18
N PHE A 18 0.13 -11.27 0.70
CA PHE A 18 -0.19 -11.79 2.03
C PHE A 18 0.12 -10.78 3.15
N ILE A 19 1.27 -10.09 3.07
CA ILE A 19 1.59 -9.00 4.00
C ILE A 19 0.54 -7.89 3.90
N GLY A 20 0.17 -7.48 2.69
CA GLY A 20 -0.88 -6.48 2.46
C GLY A 20 -2.22 -6.90 3.07
N LEU A 21 -2.63 -8.16 2.91
CA LEU A 21 -3.84 -8.70 3.53
C LEU A 21 -3.78 -8.63 5.06
N THR A 22 -2.66 -9.06 5.66
CA THR A 22 -2.51 -9.00 7.13
C THR A 22 -2.49 -7.56 7.65
N ALA A 23 -1.93 -6.62 6.89
CA ALA A 23 -1.94 -5.21 7.21
C ALA A 23 -3.37 -4.65 7.14
N GLY A 24 -4.16 -5.05 6.14
CA GLY A 24 -5.56 -4.69 6.02
C GLY A 24 -6.42 -5.21 7.17
N LEU A 25 -6.27 -6.48 7.52
CA LEU A 25 -6.95 -7.10 8.67
C LEU A 25 -6.57 -6.43 10.00
N THR A 26 -5.30 -6.06 10.17
CA THR A 26 -4.85 -5.31 11.34
C THR A 26 -5.59 -3.97 11.41
N ASN A 27 -5.65 -3.23 10.30
CA ASN A 27 -6.33 -1.95 10.24
C ASN A 27 -7.83 -2.03 10.54
N TRP A 28 -8.51 -3.00 9.95
CA TRP A 28 -9.90 -3.27 10.25
C TRP A 28 -10.13 -3.61 11.73
N SER A 29 -9.26 -4.44 12.33
CA SER A 29 -9.37 -4.79 13.75
C SER A 29 -9.28 -3.57 14.68
N GLY A 30 -8.62 -2.49 14.24
CA GLY A 30 -8.53 -1.23 14.98
C GLY A 30 -9.88 -0.63 15.34
N LEU A 31 -10.93 -0.89 14.56
CA LEU A 31 -12.30 -0.46 14.87
C LEU A 31 -12.80 -0.97 16.23
N PHE A 32 -12.35 -2.14 16.67
CA PHE A 32 -12.82 -2.79 17.90
C PHE A 32 -11.94 -2.53 19.12
N PHE A 33 -10.67 -2.19 18.90
CA PHE A 33 -9.66 -2.14 19.97
C PHE A 33 -9.09 -0.76 20.23
N LEU A 34 -9.27 0.20 19.33
CA LEU A 34 -8.73 1.55 19.53
C LEU A 34 -9.55 2.33 20.56
N PRO A 35 -8.88 3.11 21.43
CA PRO A 35 -9.57 4.04 22.29
C PRO A 35 -10.28 5.12 21.46
N ASP A 36 -11.34 5.68 22.01
CA ASP A 36 -12.10 6.80 21.40
C ASP A 36 -11.33 8.13 21.52
N ILE A 37 -10.19 8.19 20.82
CA ILE A 37 -9.29 9.34 20.76
C ILE A 37 -9.10 9.67 19.28
N PRO A 38 -9.67 10.79 18.77
CA PRO A 38 -9.72 11.09 17.34
C PRO A 38 -8.36 11.07 16.65
N VAL A 39 -7.32 11.61 17.30
CA VAL A 39 -5.96 11.65 16.74
C VAL A 39 -5.40 10.24 16.54
N ILE A 40 -5.68 9.32 17.47
CA ILE A 40 -5.18 7.93 17.35
C ILE A 40 -5.89 7.24 16.19
N GLN A 41 -7.22 7.32 16.12
CA GLN A 41 -8.00 6.73 15.04
C GLN A 41 -7.61 7.28 13.66
N GLN A 42 -7.33 8.58 13.57
CA GLN A 42 -6.97 9.25 12.33
C GLN A 42 -5.62 8.79 11.74
N TYR A 43 -4.62 8.54 12.58
CA TYR A 43 -3.26 8.17 12.13
C TYR A 43 -2.98 6.68 12.22
N TYR A 44 -3.79 5.90 12.94
CA TYR A 44 -3.60 4.47 13.11
C TYR A 44 -3.43 3.73 11.77
N PRO A 45 -4.28 3.95 10.74
CA PRO A 45 -4.12 3.27 9.46
C PRO A 45 -2.76 3.47 8.79
N ALA A 46 -2.27 4.71 8.84
CA ALA A 46 -0.98 5.09 8.28
C ALA A 46 0.20 4.51 9.05
N VAL A 47 0.11 4.45 10.38
CA VAL A 47 1.15 3.86 11.24
C VAL A 47 1.27 2.36 10.96
N VAL A 48 0.14 1.64 10.92
CA VAL A 48 0.12 0.21 10.59
C VAL A 48 0.71 -0.01 9.20
N LEU A 49 0.26 0.72 8.19
CA LEU A 49 0.78 0.60 6.83
C LEU A 49 2.30 0.81 6.78
N GLY A 50 2.82 1.85 7.43
CA GLY A 50 4.25 2.14 7.51
C GLY A 50 5.07 1.00 8.13
N ILE A 51 4.56 0.38 9.20
CA ILE A 51 5.18 -0.79 9.84
C ILE A 51 5.22 -1.98 8.89
N TYR A 52 4.10 -2.28 8.22
CA TYR A 52 4.03 -3.40 7.29
C TYR A 52 4.90 -3.20 6.04
N LEU A 53 5.00 -1.97 5.53
CA LEU A 53 5.95 -1.61 4.47
C LEU A 53 7.39 -1.85 4.92
N TYR A 54 7.71 -1.49 6.17
CA TYR A 54 9.04 -1.74 6.72
C TYR A 54 9.33 -3.25 6.79
N ILE A 55 8.36 -4.04 7.27
CA ILE A 55 8.46 -5.51 7.34
C ILE A 55 8.68 -6.10 5.93
N ALA A 56 7.87 -5.72 4.95
CA ALA A 56 8.01 -6.22 3.59
C ALA A 56 9.37 -5.86 2.98
N GLY A 57 9.81 -4.62 3.13
CA GLY A 57 11.10 -4.17 2.60
C GLY A 57 12.27 -4.90 3.25
N ARG A 58 12.23 -5.08 4.57
CA ARG A 58 13.32 -5.70 5.34
C ARG A 58 13.39 -7.22 5.17
N TYR A 59 12.25 -7.89 5.30
CA TYR A 59 12.18 -9.33 5.50
C TYR A 59 11.77 -10.09 4.24
N VAL A 60 11.08 -9.46 3.29
CA VAL A 60 10.71 -10.11 2.01
C VAL A 60 11.59 -9.64 0.86
N ALA A 61 11.71 -8.33 0.65
CA ALA A 61 12.56 -7.79 -0.42
C ALA A 61 14.04 -7.67 -0.04
N HIS A 62 14.41 -7.94 1.23
CA HIS A 62 15.78 -7.88 1.74
C HIS A 62 16.53 -6.58 1.39
N LEU A 63 15.81 -5.45 1.41
CA LEU A 63 16.37 -4.15 1.05
C LEU A 63 17.29 -3.62 2.14
N LYS A 64 18.31 -2.85 1.70
CA LYS A 64 19.26 -2.21 2.61
C LYS A 64 18.70 -0.86 3.06
N ALA A 65 18.36 -0.76 4.34
CA ALA A 65 17.89 0.48 4.95
C ALA A 65 19.00 1.56 4.99
N ILE A 66 18.60 2.84 5.05
CA ILE A 66 19.51 3.94 5.40
C ILE A 66 20.01 3.76 6.83
N ASN A 67 19.03 3.62 7.72
CA ASN A 67 19.08 3.36 9.14
C ASN A 67 17.69 2.80 9.46
N HIS A 68 17.62 1.68 10.17
CA HIS A 68 16.35 0.98 10.37
C HIS A 68 15.26 1.84 11.01
N PHE A 69 15.62 2.61 12.03
CA PHE A 69 14.68 3.50 12.72
C PHE A 69 14.23 4.65 11.80
N LEU A 70 15.18 5.28 11.11
CA LEU A 70 14.86 6.37 10.18
C LEU A 70 14.00 5.89 9.00
N SER A 71 14.30 4.72 8.44
CA SER A 71 13.51 4.12 7.36
C SER A 71 12.08 3.84 7.80
N LEU A 72 11.87 3.34 9.02
CA LEU A 72 10.54 3.14 9.59
C LEU A 72 9.79 4.47 9.73
N ILE A 73 10.43 5.51 10.26
CA ILE A 73 9.82 6.84 10.38
C ILE A 73 9.44 7.40 9.01
N ILE A 74 10.32 7.31 8.00
CA ILE A 74 10.04 7.78 6.64
C ILE A 74 8.80 7.06 6.08
N LEU A 75 8.70 5.75 6.27
CA LEU A 75 7.56 4.97 5.78
C LEU A 75 6.26 5.34 6.50
N ILE A 76 6.28 5.54 7.81
CA ILE A 76 5.12 6.01 8.58
C ILE A 76 4.70 7.41 8.13
N VAL A 77 5.65 8.35 8.00
CA VAL A 77 5.36 9.73 7.57
C VAL A 77 4.79 9.74 6.15
N ALA A 78 5.39 9.02 5.22
CA ALA A 78 4.90 8.92 3.85
C ALA A 78 3.51 8.28 3.78
N SER A 79 3.26 7.24 4.58
CA SER A 79 1.94 6.61 4.70
C SER A 79 0.91 7.58 5.28
N SER A 80 1.29 8.39 6.27
CA SER A 80 0.41 9.40 6.88
C SER A 80 0.07 10.51 5.89
N ILE A 81 1.04 10.99 5.12
CA ILE A 81 0.80 11.95 4.04
C ILE A 81 -0.15 11.33 3.02
N GLY A 82 0.16 10.11 2.54
CA GLY A 82 -0.67 9.41 1.57
C GLY A 82 -2.12 9.24 2.04
N TRP A 83 -2.32 8.71 3.24
CA TRP A 83 -3.64 8.52 3.85
C TRP A 83 -4.44 9.81 3.96
N ARG A 84 -3.81 10.88 4.49
CA ARG A 84 -4.47 12.18 4.65
C ARG A 84 -4.84 12.81 3.31
N THR A 85 -3.93 12.75 2.34
CA THR A 85 -4.19 13.24 0.99
C THR A 85 -5.29 12.43 0.30
N SER A 86 -5.33 11.10 0.46
CA SER A 86 -6.41 10.27 -0.08
C SER A 86 -7.78 10.66 0.48
N ILE A 87 -7.89 10.87 1.80
CA ILE A 87 -9.13 11.34 2.45
C ILE A 87 -9.54 12.72 1.92
N GLU A 88 -8.61 13.67 1.90
CA GLU A 88 -8.90 15.05 1.47
C GLU A 88 -9.33 15.10 0.00
N ILE A 89 -8.66 14.35 -0.86
CA ILE A 89 -9.01 14.24 -2.28
C ILE A 89 -10.34 13.52 -2.48
N GLY A 90 -10.59 12.46 -1.72
CA GLY A 90 -11.87 11.75 -1.73
C GLY A 90 -13.05 12.66 -1.37
N HIS A 91 -12.87 13.55 -0.40
CA HIS A 91 -13.90 14.51 0.01
C HIS A 91 -14.00 15.75 -0.89
N ALA A 92 -12.88 16.33 -1.32
CA ALA A 92 -12.85 17.62 -2.02
C ALA A 92 -13.38 17.57 -3.45
N MET A 93 -13.34 16.41 -4.10
CA MET A 93 -13.79 16.24 -5.47
C MET A 93 -15.28 15.85 -5.60
N GLY A 94 -16.01 15.82 -4.48
CA GLY A 94 -17.47 15.93 -4.43
C GLY A 94 -18.26 14.63 -4.52
N GLY A 95 -18.86 14.19 -3.41
CA GLY A 95 -19.76 13.02 -3.38
C GLY A 95 -19.04 11.70 -3.64
N PRO A 96 -19.71 10.54 -3.53
CA PRO A 96 -19.01 9.25 -3.54
C PRO A 96 -18.24 9.14 -4.84
N VAL A 97 -16.98 8.73 -4.75
CA VAL A 97 -16.08 8.47 -5.88
C VAL A 97 -15.34 9.68 -6.45
N PRO A 98 -14.12 9.88 -5.95
CA PRO A 98 -12.97 9.63 -6.84
C PRO A 98 -11.91 8.76 -6.18
N PHE A 99 -12.30 7.53 -5.84
CA PHE A 99 -11.43 6.55 -5.19
C PHE A 99 -10.17 6.25 -6.01
N VAL A 100 -10.25 6.26 -7.34
CA VAL A 100 -9.09 6.12 -8.23
C VAL A 100 -8.03 7.20 -7.96
N ASN A 101 -8.44 8.48 -7.90
CA ASN A 101 -7.51 9.58 -7.68
C ASN A 101 -6.97 9.58 -6.23
N ALA A 102 -7.84 9.29 -5.26
CA ALA A 102 -7.45 9.15 -3.87
C ALA A 102 -6.42 8.01 -3.69
N GLY A 103 -6.67 6.85 -4.28
CA GLY A 103 -5.79 5.69 -4.28
C GLY A 103 -4.47 5.96 -4.98
N ALA A 104 -4.49 6.62 -6.14
CA ALA A 104 -3.27 7.01 -6.86
C ALA A 104 -2.38 7.93 -6.02
N MET A 105 -2.96 8.97 -5.40
CA MET A 105 -2.20 9.94 -4.62
C MET A 105 -1.66 9.35 -3.32
N GLY A 106 -2.44 8.50 -2.65
CA GLY A 106 -1.97 7.74 -1.49
C GLY A 106 -0.79 6.84 -1.82
N ALA A 107 -0.92 6.07 -2.91
CA ALA A 107 0.14 5.17 -3.35
C ALA A 107 1.38 5.90 -3.89
N LEU A 108 1.22 7.08 -4.51
CA LEU A 108 2.35 7.93 -4.91
C LEU A 108 3.19 8.34 -3.71
N ALA A 109 2.55 8.82 -2.63
CA ALA A 109 3.25 9.17 -1.40
C ALA A 109 4.00 7.97 -0.82
N VAL A 110 3.34 6.80 -0.76
CA VAL A 110 3.97 5.55 -0.30
C VAL A 110 5.15 5.14 -1.18
N ALA A 111 5.03 5.24 -2.51
CA ALA A 111 6.09 4.89 -3.44
C ALA A 111 7.34 5.76 -3.25
N LEU A 112 7.16 7.07 -3.05
CA LEU A 112 8.24 8.00 -2.76
C LEU A 112 8.88 7.69 -1.40
N GLY A 113 8.07 7.46 -0.37
CA GLY A 113 8.54 7.02 0.95
C GLY A 113 9.37 5.74 0.86
N TRP A 114 8.92 4.77 0.06
CA TRP A 114 9.63 3.52 -0.20
C TRP A 114 10.99 3.75 -0.85
N VAL A 115 11.05 4.57 -1.91
CA VAL A 115 12.30 4.91 -2.60
C VAL A 115 13.31 5.53 -1.65
N ILE A 116 12.86 6.48 -0.83
CA ILE A 116 13.71 7.19 0.14
C ILE A 116 14.16 6.23 1.25
N ALA A 117 13.24 5.52 1.89
CA ALA A 117 13.53 4.63 3.03
C ALA A 117 14.55 3.54 2.69
N TRP A 118 14.56 3.07 1.43
CA TRP A 118 15.40 1.97 0.97
C TRP A 118 16.55 2.37 0.04
N LYS A 119 16.83 3.68 -0.13
CA LYS A 119 17.90 4.18 -1.02
C LYS A 119 17.84 3.59 -2.43
N ILE A 120 16.64 3.45 -3.01
CA ILE A 120 16.50 2.90 -4.36
C ILE A 120 17.11 3.89 -5.36
N ARG A 121 18.18 3.47 -6.07
CA ARG A 121 18.93 4.34 -7.00
C ARG A 121 18.60 4.11 -8.47
N SER A 122 17.96 3.01 -8.82
CA SER A 122 17.64 2.64 -10.19
C SER A 122 16.22 2.12 -10.29
N GLY A 123 15.59 2.27 -11.46
CA GLY A 123 14.21 1.85 -11.66
C GLY A 123 13.17 2.67 -10.88
N ILE A 124 13.54 3.85 -10.36
CA ILE A 124 12.67 4.72 -9.56
C ILE A 124 11.38 5.04 -10.31
N LEU A 125 11.48 5.49 -11.57
CA LEU A 125 10.31 5.82 -12.38
C LEU A 125 9.38 4.62 -12.56
N LYS A 126 9.93 3.44 -12.86
CA LYS A 126 9.16 2.19 -12.99
C LYS A 126 8.41 1.90 -11.69
N LEU A 127 9.11 1.98 -10.54
CA LEU A 127 8.51 1.71 -9.23
C LEU A 127 7.39 2.69 -8.93
N VAL A 128 7.65 3.99 -9.04
CA VAL A 128 6.66 5.03 -8.76
C VAL A 128 5.44 4.85 -9.64
N VAL A 129 5.61 4.68 -10.96
CA VAL A 129 4.48 4.50 -11.88
C VAL A 129 3.66 3.24 -11.54
N ILE A 130 4.31 2.09 -11.35
CA ILE A 130 3.59 0.83 -11.07
C ILE A 130 2.84 0.90 -9.74
N VAL A 131 3.47 1.42 -8.69
CA VAL A 131 2.85 1.49 -7.36
C VAL A 131 1.70 2.49 -7.36
N THR A 132 1.86 3.66 -8.01
CA THR A 132 0.77 4.63 -8.18
C THR A 132 -0.40 4.03 -8.96
N LEU A 133 -0.14 3.30 -10.05
CA LEU A 133 -1.18 2.60 -10.82
C LEU A 133 -1.86 1.49 -10.00
N ALA A 134 -1.13 0.79 -9.14
CA ALA A 134 -1.70 -0.19 -8.22
C ALA A 134 -2.65 0.47 -7.22
N GLY A 135 -2.29 1.64 -6.68
CA GLY A 135 -3.17 2.43 -5.83
C GLY A 135 -4.42 2.92 -6.55
N ALA A 136 -4.26 3.39 -7.79
CA ALA A 136 -5.38 3.81 -8.64
C ALA A 136 -6.34 2.65 -8.94
N LEU A 137 -5.79 1.48 -9.26
CA LEU A 137 -6.53 0.25 -9.48
C LEU A 137 -7.30 -0.17 -8.23
N GLY A 138 -6.66 -0.12 -7.06
CA GLY A 138 -7.35 -0.46 -5.81
C GLY A 138 -8.52 0.48 -5.52
N GLY A 139 -8.30 1.79 -5.75
CA GLY A 139 -9.39 2.77 -5.70
C GLY A 139 -10.55 2.44 -6.64
N GLY A 140 -10.27 2.03 -7.87
CA GLY A 140 -11.31 1.67 -8.86
C GLY A 140 -12.04 0.35 -8.56
N ILE A 141 -11.34 -0.64 -8.00
CA ILE A 141 -11.97 -1.89 -7.55
C ILE A 141 -12.87 -1.61 -6.36
N PHE A 142 -12.40 -0.81 -5.41
CA PHE A 142 -13.19 -0.41 -4.26
C PHE A 142 -14.47 0.33 -4.66
N GLU A 143 -14.35 1.30 -5.57
CA GLU A 143 -15.49 2.00 -6.17
C GLU A 143 -16.51 1.05 -6.79
N LEU A 144 -16.04 0.04 -7.54
CA LEU A 144 -16.91 -0.95 -8.15
C LEU A 144 -17.66 -1.77 -7.10
N VAL A 145 -16.97 -2.16 -6.03
CA VAL A 145 -17.59 -2.92 -4.92
C VAL A 145 -18.63 -2.06 -4.20
N ASP A 146 -18.28 -0.83 -3.83
CA ASP A 146 -19.17 0.14 -3.18
C ASP A 146 -20.43 0.44 -4.00
N THR A 147 -20.30 0.47 -5.32
CA THR A 147 -21.44 0.71 -6.22
C THR A 147 -22.36 -0.50 -6.37
N VAL A 148 -21.82 -1.72 -6.28
CA VAL A 148 -22.55 -2.97 -6.57
C VAL A 148 -23.14 -3.60 -5.31
N PHE A 149 -22.50 -3.41 -4.16
CA PHE A 149 -22.86 -4.05 -2.90
C PHE A 149 -23.27 -3.01 -1.85
N ASP A 150 -24.47 -3.16 -1.30
CA ASP A 150 -24.95 -2.36 -0.17
C ASP A 150 -24.50 -3.04 1.14
N ASP A 151 -23.21 -2.85 1.45
CA ASP A 151 -22.55 -3.50 2.58
C ASP A 151 -22.66 -2.67 3.87
N SER A 152 -22.60 -3.33 5.03
CA SER A 152 -22.49 -2.63 6.31
C SER A 152 -21.15 -1.89 6.41
N GLU A 153 -21.10 -0.82 7.22
CA GLU A 153 -19.89 -0.02 7.43
C GLU A 153 -18.67 -0.87 7.84
N ASP A 154 -18.87 -1.90 8.68
CA ASP A 154 -17.80 -2.82 9.10
C ASP A 154 -17.22 -3.64 7.93
N ILE A 155 -18.09 -4.12 7.04
CA ILE A 155 -17.69 -4.90 5.85
C ILE A 155 -17.02 -3.97 4.85
N TRP A 156 -17.57 -2.77 4.66
CA TRP A 156 -17.01 -1.74 3.81
C TRP A 156 -15.57 -1.38 4.22
N VAL A 157 -15.33 -1.13 5.51
CA VAL A 157 -13.98 -0.82 6.03
C VAL A 157 -13.03 -2.02 5.90
N LEU A 158 -13.53 -3.25 6.13
CA LEU A 158 -12.75 -4.47 5.94
C LEU A 158 -12.25 -4.59 4.50
N ILE A 159 -13.17 -4.44 3.54
CA ILE A 159 -12.86 -4.53 2.11
C ILE A 159 -11.87 -3.44 1.74
N LEU A 160 -12.14 -2.18 2.10
CA LEU A 160 -11.27 -1.04 1.81
C LEU A 160 -9.82 -1.32 2.21
N PHE A 161 -9.60 -1.75 3.46
CA PHE A 161 -8.24 -1.96 3.95
C PHE A 161 -7.59 -3.22 3.39
N CYS A 162 -8.32 -4.34 3.29
CA CYS A 162 -7.75 -5.60 2.81
C CYS A 162 -7.42 -5.55 1.32
N GLU A 163 -8.35 -5.08 0.50
CA GLU A 163 -8.21 -4.98 -0.95
C GLU A 163 -7.07 -4.03 -1.30
N TRP A 164 -7.14 -2.79 -0.79
CA TRP A 164 -6.19 -1.75 -1.17
C TRP A 164 -4.77 -2.10 -0.75
N GLN A 165 -4.56 -2.59 0.48
CA GLN A 165 -3.22 -2.94 0.96
C GLN A 165 -2.68 -4.18 0.24
N THR A 166 -3.52 -5.16 -0.08
CA THR A 166 -3.08 -6.33 -0.86
C THR A 166 -2.57 -5.91 -2.23
N ILE A 167 -3.32 -5.07 -2.95
CA ILE A 167 -2.94 -4.60 -4.30
C ILE A 167 -1.70 -3.71 -4.25
N LEU A 168 -1.62 -2.79 -3.30
CA LEU A 168 -0.47 -1.91 -3.14
C LEU A 168 0.82 -2.72 -2.94
N PHE A 169 0.82 -3.70 -2.03
CA PHE A 169 2.00 -4.52 -1.78
C PHE A 169 2.34 -5.40 -2.98
N ALA A 170 1.35 -5.99 -3.65
CA ALA A 170 1.56 -6.72 -4.90
C ALA A 170 2.19 -5.83 -5.98
N GLY A 171 1.75 -4.57 -6.10
CA GLY A 171 2.32 -3.56 -6.98
C GLY A 171 3.78 -3.25 -6.66
N ILE A 172 4.12 -3.10 -5.37
CA ILE A 172 5.52 -2.93 -4.93
C ILE A 172 6.37 -4.15 -5.32
N ALA A 173 5.89 -5.37 -5.09
CA ALA A 173 6.61 -6.58 -5.48
C ALA A 173 6.83 -6.65 -6.99
N PHE A 174 5.78 -6.38 -7.77
CA PHE A 174 5.85 -6.35 -9.24
C PHE A 174 6.82 -5.28 -9.75
N ALA A 175 6.87 -4.11 -9.12
CA ALA A 175 7.84 -3.08 -9.44
C ALA A 175 9.29 -3.54 -9.27
N HIS A 176 9.58 -4.32 -8.22
CA HIS A 176 10.92 -4.87 -7.94
C HIS A 176 11.33 -6.02 -8.85
N GLN A 177 10.41 -6.61 -9.61
CA GLN A 177 10.77 -7.65 -10.59
C GLN A 177 11.76 -7.08 -11.61
N ARG A 178 12.91 -7.73 -11.74
CA ARG A 178 13.92 -7.36 -12.74
C ARG A 178 13.48 -7.91 -14.09
N LYS A 179 13.30 -7.04 -15.08
CA LYS A 179 13.16 -7.50 -16.48
C LYS A 179 14.44 -8.25 -16.86
N GLN A 180 14.28 -9.38 -17.53
CA GLN A 180 15.37 -10.04 -18.22
C GLN A 180 15.86 -9.11 -19.33
N ASN A 181 17.01 -8.46 -19.14
CA ASN A 181 17.84 -8.12 -20.29
C ASN A 181 18.70 -9.36 -20.56
N LYS A 182 18.14 -10.31 -21.31
CA LYS A 182 18.99 -11.16 -22.14
C LYS A 182 19.50 -10.23 -23.24
N THR A 183 20.81 -9.95 -23.16
CA THR A 183 21.73 -9.50 -24.22
C THR A 183 21.10 -9.02 -25.51
#